data_AF-A7EGY1-F1
#
_entry.id   AF-A7EGY1-F1
#
_cell.length_a   1.000
_cell.length_b   1.000
_cell.length_c   1.000
_cell.angle_alpha   90.00
_cell.angle_beta   90.00
_cell.angle_gamma   90.00
#
_symmetry.space_group_name_H-M   'P 1'
#
loop_
_entity.id
_entity.type
_entity.pdbx_description
1 polymer ?
#
loop_
_entity_poly.entity_id
_entity_poly.type
_entity_poly.pdbx_seq_one_letter_code
_entity_poly.pdbx_strand_id
1 'polypeptide(L)'
;MSRDLTNLGVEQAHIKLPKPIGPGNSHGKDYTKAFEVKVIATACIKEKLEVARIFGAHQCVDNSGSQKWWKTCLEQTGGKGVDLVFDLVGLVDSSLKCLSHEGRILTVMFAGRERNLEKVAMNKVLLKHSKIIGYTGDPTPEATLQPWNGPNEMLETGLVKPIVFDHNYNSLESVVKALEDLSARKM
;
A
#
# COMPACT_ATOMS: atom_id res chain seq x y z
N MET A 1 -23.07 -7.65 -17.49
CA MET A 1 -23.48 -7.82 -16.09
C MET A 1 -22.39 -7.17 -15.24
N SER A 2 -22.47 -5.84 -15.09
CA SER A 2 -21.44 -5.02 -14.45
C SER A 2 -21.50 -5.23 -12.93
N ARG A 3 -20.38 -5.57 -12.29
CA ARG A 3 -20.31 -5.74 -10.84
C ARG A 3 -19.73 -4.47 -10.23
N ASP A 4 -20.49 -3.94 -9.27
CA ASP A 4 -20.28 -2.76 -8.45
C ASP A 4 -18.92 -2.80 -7.72
N LEU A 5 -18.03 -1.85 -7.99
CA LEU A 5 -16.64 -1.77 -7.52
C LEU A 5 -16.39 -0.48 -6.71
N THR A 6 -17.32 -0.14 -5.82
CA THR A 6 -17.55 1.21 -5.30
C THR A 6 -16.85 1.57 -3.98
N ASN A 7 -15.65 1.04 -3.67
CA ASN A 7 -14.82 1.53 -2.55
C ASN A 7 -13.36 1.08 -2.55
N LEU A 8 -12.54 1.45 -3.53
CA LEU A 8 -11.36 0.63 -3.88
C LEU A 8 -10.00 1.34 -3.88
N GLY A 9 -9.54 1.72 -2.69
CA GLY A 9 -8.11 1.91 -2.39
C GLY A 9 -7.51 0.69 -1.67
N VAL A 10 -6.31 0.27 -2.06
CA VAL A 10 -5.54 -0.75 -1.32
C VAL A 10 -5.10 -0.16 0.02
N GLU A 11 -5.33 -0.87 1.12
CA GLU A 11 -5.03 -0.36 2.46
C GLU A 11 -3.53 -0.44 2.76
N GLN A 12 -2.89 -1.53 2.34
CA GLN A 12 -1.45 -1.67 2.40
C GLN A 12 -0.93 -2.51 1.22
N ALA A 13 0.24 -2.14 0.71
CA ALA A 13 0.96 -2.94 -0.27
C ALA A 13 2.23 -3.50 0.36
N HIS A 14 2.35 -4.83 0.33
CA HIS A 14 3.51 -5.55 0.84
C HIS A 14 4.30 -6.11 -0.32
N ILE A 15 5.56 -5.76 -0.38
CA ILE A 15 6.39 -5.92 -1.56
C ILE A 15 7.56 -6.83 -1.22
N LYS A 16 7.68 -7.91 -1.99
CA LYS A 16 8.88 -8.75 -2.02
C LYS A 16 9.70 -8.38 -3.25
N LEU A 17 10.94 -7.95 -3.02
CA LEU A 17 11.87 -7.64 -4.10
C LEU A 17 12.54 -8.92 -4.60
N PRO A 18 12.80 -9.04 -5.92
CA PRO A 18 13.61 -10.14 -6.42
C PRO A 18 15.02 -10.03 -5.84
N LYS A 19 15.56 -11.14 -5.35
CA LYS A 19 16.95 -11.17 -4.92
C LYS A 19 17.85 -11.18 -6.16
N PRO A 20 18.96 -10.42 -6.18
CA PRO A 20 19.95 -10.55 -7.23
C PRO A 20 20.45 -12.01 -7.25
N ILE A 21 20.46 -12.59 -8.44
CA ILE A 21 20.99 -13.94 -8.67
C ILE A 21 22.51 -13.79 -8.77
N GLY A 22 23.23 -14.01 -7.67
CA GLY A 22 24.69 -14.11 -7.61
C GLY A 22 25.43 -12.95 -6.92
N PRO A 23 26.70 -13.16 -6.52
CA PRO A 23 27.49 -12.14 -5.84
C PRO A 23 28.09 -11.19 -6.88
N GLY A 24 27.60 -9.95 -6.94
CA GLY A 24 28.09 -8.95 -7.89
C GLY A 24 27.60 -7.54 -7.61
N ASN A 25 28.37 -6.83 -6.80
CA ASN A 25 28.62 -5.38 -6.84
C ASN A 25 27.40 -4.44 -6.68
N SER A 26 27.25 -3.98 -5.44
CA SER A 26 26.30 -3.00 -4.91
C SER A 26 26.61 -1.54 -5.28
N HIS A 27 26.74 -1.20 -6.56
CA HIS A 27 26.92 0.20 -6.98
C HIS A 27 26.09 0.51 -8.22
N GLY A 28 25.10 1.38 -8.03
CA GLY A 28 24.33 2.14 -9.03
C GLY A 28 24.03 1.45 -10.36
N LYS A 29 22.85 0.84 -10.51
CA LYS A 29 22.29 0.51 -11.82
C LYS A 29 20.79 0.78 -11.86
N ASP A 30 20.40 1.48 -12.91
CA ASP A 30 19.07 1.92 -13.31
C ASP A 30 17.89 1.06 -12.82
N TYR A 31 16.97 1.72 -12.11
CA TYR A 31 15.69 1.15 -11.67
C TYR A 31 14.67 0.97 -12.81
N THR A 32 15.05 1.17 -14.08
CA THR A 32 14.15 1.13 -15.24
C THR A 32 13.98 -0.26 -15.86
N LYS A 33 14.75 -1.27 -15.42
CA LYS A 33 14.41 -2.67 -15.72
C LYS A 33 13.36 -3.11 -14.71
N ALA A 34 12.14 -3.32 -15.19
CA ALA A 34 11.03 -3.89 -14.43
C ALA A 34 11.48 -5.18 -13.73
N PHE A 35 11.90 -5.03 -12.47
CA PHE A 35 12.07 -6.14 -11.58
C PHE A 35 10.68 -6.78 -11.41
N GLU A 36 10.58 -8.10 -11.59
CA GLU A 36 9.35 -8.83 -11.23
C GLU A 36 9.21 -8.78 -9.71
N VAL A 37 8.56 -7.71 -9.25
CA VAL A 37 8.29 -7.46 -7.84
C VAL A 37 6.98 -8.16 -7.48
N LYS A 38 7.01 -9.05 -6.48
CA LYS A 38 5.79 -9.70 -6.01
C LYS A 38 5.06 -8.77 -5.05
N VAL A 39 3.86 -8.34 -5.44
CA VAL A 39 3.00 -7.45 -4.65
C VAL A 39 1.90 -8.25 -3.96
N ILE A 40 1.78 -8.12 -2.64
CA ILE A 40 0.71 -8.67 -1.81
C ILE A 40 -0.11 -7.49 -1.27
N ALA A 41 -1.34 -7.33 -1.75
CA ALA A 41 -2.26 -6.28 -1.31
C ALA A 41 -3.12 -6.74 -0.13
N THR A 42 -3.35 -5.87 0.85
CA THR A 42 -4.30 -6.12 1.95
C THR A 42 -5.45 -5.12 1.93
N ALA A 43 -6.66 -5.58 2.28
CA ALA A 43 -7.84 -4.75 2.44
C ALA A 43 -8.94 -5.48 3.22
N CYS A 44 -9.88 -4.73 3.81
CA CYS A 44 -10.94 -5.29 4.66
C CYS A 44 -12.24 -5.65 3.93
N ILE A 45 -12.34 -5.38 2.62
CA ILE A 45 -13.50 -5.72 1.79
C ILE A 45 -13.03 -6.39 0.50
N LYS A 46 -13.83 -7.34 -0.01
CA LYS A 46 -13.45 -8.21 -1.14
C LYS A 46 -13.30 -7.44 -2.44
N GLU A 47 -14.12 -6.43 -2.62
CA GLU A 47 -14.13 -5.59 -3.80
C GLU A 47 -12.76 -4.87 -3.92
N LYS A 48 -12.16 -4.41 -2.79
CA LYS A 48 -10.83 -3.75 -2.77
C LYS A 48 -9.75 -4.67 -3.26
N LEU A 49 -9.82 -5.93 -2.82
CA LEU A 49 -8.88 -6.97 -3.23
C LEU A 49 -9.03 -7.28 -4.72
N GLU A 50 -10.25 -7.27 -5.24
CA GLU A 50 -10.52 -7.48 -6.66
C GLU A 50 -9.88 -6.39 -7.52
N VAL A 51 -10.05 -5.12 -7.14
CA VAL A 51 -9.35 -4.02 -7.80
C VAL A 51 -7.84 -4.17 -7.69
N ALA A 52 -7.32 -4.45 -6.50
CA ALA A 52 -5.87 -4.64 -6.33
C ALA A 52 -5.32 -5.68 -7.32
N ARG A 53 -6.05 -6.78 -7.49
CA ARG A 53 -5.72 -7.86 -8.43
C ARG A 53 -5.77 -7.40 -9.89
N ILE A 54 -6.79 -6.64 -10.29
CA ILE A 54 -6.88 -6.05 -11.64
C ILE A 54 -5.67 -5.13 -11.93
N PHE A 55 -5.19 -4.42 -10.92
CA PHE A 55 -4.04 -3.51 -11.00
C PHE A 55 -2.67 -4.19 -10.79
N GLY A 56 -2.61 -5.52 -10.82
CA GLY A 56 -1.34 -6.27 -10.82
C GLY A 56 -0.85 -6.70 -9.43
N ALA A 57 -1.69 -6.63 -8.40
CA ALA A 57 -1.39 -7.35 -7.16
C ALA A 57 -1.32 -8.84 -7.44
N HIS A 58 -0.18 -9.46 -7.12
CA HIS A 58 0.06 -10.88 -7.37
C HIS A 58 -0.72 -11.75 -6.40
N GLN A 59 -0.96 -11.24 -5.20
CA GLN A 59 -1.74 -11.88 -4.14
C GLN A 59 -2.56 -10.82 -3.40
N CYS A 60 -3.69 -11.24 -2.87
CA CYS A 60 -4.61 -10.39 -2.13
C CYS A 60 -5.00 -11.08 -0.82
N VAL A 61 -4.95 -10.35 0.29
CA VAL A 61 -5.18 -10.89 1.64
C VAL A 61 -6.21 -10.03 2.36
N ASP A 62 -7.27 -10.67 2.82
CA ASP A 62 -8.27 -10.04 3.69
C ASP A 62 -7.66 -9.71 5.06
N ASN A 63 -7.82 -8.47 5.52
CA ASN A 63 -7.36 -8.01 6.83
C ASN A 63 -8.52 -7.68 7.79
N SER A 64 -9.75 -8.06 7.45
CA SER A 64 -10.93 -7.82 8.28
C SER A 64 -10.94 -8.67 9.56
N GLY A 65 -11.37 -8.06 10.67
CA GLY A 65 -11.61 -8.75 11.93
C GLY A 65 -10.35 -9.19 12.68
N SER A 66 -10.39 -10.39 13.28
CA SER A 66 -9.34 -10.95 14.15
C SER A 66 -8.26 -11.74 13.39
N GLN A 67 -8.29 -11.72 12.06
CA GLN A 67 -7.34 -12.44 11.24
C GLN A 67 -5.93 -11.85 11.32
N LYS A 68 -4.96 -12.73 11.57
CA LYS A 68 -3.53 -12.40 11.56
C LYS A 68 -3.02 -12.39 10.12
N TRP A 69 -3.47 -11.43 9.31
CA TRP A 69 -3.17 -11.32 7.87
C TRP A 69 -1.65 -11.41 7.57
N TRP A 70 -0.81 -10.93 8.48
CA TRP A 70 0.66 -10.99 8.35
C TRP A 70 1.19 -12.43 8.28
N LYS A 71 0.47 -13.43 8.83
CA LYS A 71 0.82 -14.85 8.67
C LYS A 71 0.69 -15.28 7.22
N THR A 72 -0.38 -14.88 6.54
CA THR A 72 -0.57 -15.15 5.11
C THR A 72 0.55 -14.50 4.29
N CYS A 73 0.99 -13.29 4.63
CA CYS A 73 2.15 -12.66 3.98
C CYS A 73 3.44 -13.48 4.16
N LEU A 74 3.66 -14.07 5.35
CA LEU A 74 4.79 -14.96 5.60
C LEU A 74 4.68 -16.26 4.78
N GLU A 75 3.51 -16.89 4.76
CA GLU A 75 3.26 -18.10 3.96
C GLU A 75 3.54 -17.84 2.47
N GLN A 76 3.02 -16.73 1.94
CA GLN A 76 3.20 -16.31 0.54
C GLN A 76 4.64 -15.94 0.16
N THR A 77 5.51 -15.75 1.16
CA THR A 77 6.93 -15.44 1.00
C THR A 77 7.84 -16.58 1.48
N GLY A 78 7.28 -17.77 1.75
CA GLY A 78 8.05 -18.93 2.23
C GLY A 78 8.74 -18.67 3.58
N GLY A 79 8.09 -17.92 4.47
CA GLY A 79 8.58 -17.54 5.79
C GLY A 79 9.62 -16.42 5.81
N LYS A 80 10.04 -15.90 4.65
CA LYS A 80 11.11 -14.88 4.56
C LYS A 80 10.63 -13.46 4.84
N GLY A 81 9.32 -13.22 4.74
CA GLY A 81 8.73 -11.90 4.88
C GLY A 81 8.96 -10.98 3.69
N VAL A 82 8.36 -9.80 3.78
CA VAL A 82 8.31 -8.76 2.75
C VAL A 82 9.39 -7.70 2.99
N ASP A 83 9.94 -7.13 1.93
CA ASP A 83 11.09 -6.22 2.02
C ASP A 83 10.66 -4.75 2.14
N LEU A 84 9.49 -4.41 1.60
CA LEU A 84 8.91 -3.07 1.68
C LEU A 84 7.42 -3.17 2.01
N VAL A 85 6.94 -2.27 2.87
CA VAL A 85 5.51 -2.10 3.17
C VAL A 85 5.13 -0.65 2.95
N PHE A 86 4.11 -0.42 2.13
CA PHE A 86 3.41 0.85 2.05
C PHE A 86 2.17 0.77 2.96
N ASP A 87 2.19 1.51 4.06
CA ASP A 87 1.14 1.51 5.08
C ASP A 87 0.33 2.81 5.01
N LEU A 88 -0.90 2.72 4.52
CA LEU A 88 -1.84 3.84 4.42
C LEU A 88 -2.91 3.79 5.52
N VAL A 89 -2.75 2.93 6.53
CA VAL A 89 -3.71 2.80 7.63
C VAL A 89 -3.03 3.07 8.98
N GLY A 90 -1.78 2.66 9.12
CA GLY A 90 -1.02 2.74 10.35
C GLY A 90 -1.07 1.46 11.17
N LEU A 91 -1.02 0.27 10.54
CA LEU A 91 -0.97 -1.04 11.21
C LEU A 91 0.48 -1.55 11.36
N VAL A 92 1.37 -0.68 11.83
CA VAL A 92 2.84 -0.87 11.76
C VAL A 92 3.32 -2.07 12.57
N ASP A 93 2.80 -2.29 13.79
CA ASP A 93 3.18 -3.45 14.62
C ASP A 93 2.88 -4.79 13.94
N SER A 94 1.77 -4.85 13.21
CA SER A 94 1.37 -6.03 12.44
C SER A 94 2.25 -6.21 11.21
N SER A 95 2.53 -5.13 10.47
CA SER A 95 3.46 -5.11 9.34
C SER A 95 4.86 -5.59 9.72
N LEU A 96 5.36 -5.20 10.90
CA LEU A 96 6.65 -5.68 11.42
C LEU A 96 6.71 -7.21 11.60
N LYS A 97 5.57 -7.89 11.84
CA LYS A 97 5.53 -9.34 12.03
C LYS A 97 5.80 -10.11 10.74
N CYS A 98 5.47 -9.53 9.58
CA CYS A 98 5.76 -10.11 8.26
C CYS A 98 6.91 -9.43 7.53
N LEU A 99 7.56 -8.43 8.11
CA LEU A 99 8.72 -7.75 7.52
C LEU A 99 9.96 -8.65 7.54
N SER A 100 10.72 -8.66 6.45
CA SER A 100 12.02 -9.32 6.36
C SER A 100 13.09 -8.57 7.15
N HIS A 101 14.26 -9.19 7.33
CA HIS A 101 15.43 -8.50 7.87
C HIS A 101 15.83 -7.36 6.91
N GLU A 102 16.18 -6.20 7.45
CA GLU A 102 16.46 -4.94 6.72
C GLU A 102 15.29 -4.38 5.90
N GLY A 103 14.09 -4.91 6.12
CA GLY A 103 12.89 -4.41 5.48
C GLY A 103 12.54 -2.99 5.92
N ARG A 104 11.71 -2.33 5.10
CA ARG A 104 11.29 -0.94 5.32
C ARG A 104 9.77 -0.82 5.34
N ILE A 105 9.26 0.04 6.22
CA ILE A 105 7.84 0.42 6.27
C ILE A 105 7.77 1.92 5.98
N LEU A 106 7.04 2.30 4.95
CA LEU A 106 6.66 3.68 4.67
C LEU A 106 5.22 3.88 5.17
N THR A 107 5.04 4.72 6.19
CA THR A 107 3.73 5.11 6.70
C THR A 107 3.39 6.53 6.25
N VAL A 108 2.22 6.69 5.62
CA VAL A 108 1.80 7.99 5.04
C VAL A 108 0.65 8.62 5.82
N MET A 109 -0.21 7.80 6.43
CA MET A 109 -1.36 8.30 7.19
C MET A 109 -1.75 7.34 8.31
N PHE A 110 -2.52 7.85 9.28
CA PHE A 110 -3.12 7.07 10.35
C PHE A 110 -4.64 7.09 10.20
N ALA A 111 -5.16 6.12 9.45
CA ALA A 111 -6.60 5.88 9.27
C ALA A 111 -7.11 4.70 10.13
N GLY A 112 -6.23 4.12 10.95
CA GLY A 112 -6.51 3.00 11.84
C GLY A 112 -7.69 3.26 12.76
N ARG A 113 -8.60 2.28 12.84
CA ARG A 113 -9.85 2.34 13.62
C ARG A 113 -9.65 2.08 15.12
N GLU A 114 -8.44 1.81 15.57
CA GLU A 114 -8.20 1.60 16.99
C GLU A 114 -8.23 2.95 17.73
N ARG A 115 -9.04 3.03 18.79
CA ARG A 115 -8.99 4.15 19.75
C ARG A 115 -7.63 4.25 20.47
N ASN A 116 -6.80 3.23 20.32
CA ASN A 116 -5.44 3.19 20.84
C ASN A 116 -4.49 3.68 19.76
N LEU A 117 -3.64 4.65 20.12
CA LEU A 117 -2.52 5.07 19.29
C LEU A 117 -1.65 3.84 18.94
N GLU A 118 -1.23 3.75 17.68
CA GLU A 118 -0.31 2.70 17.21
C GLU A 118 0.96 2.69 18.07
N LYS A 119 1.30 1.52 18.62
CA LYS A 119 2.46 1.34 19.52
C LYS A 119 3.43 0.34 18.90
N VAL A 120 4.57 0.83 18.49
CA VAL A 120 5.63 0.00 17.91
C VAL A 120 6.61 -0.46 18.98
N ALA A 121 6.74 -1.78 19.13
CA ALA A 121 7.74 -2.35 20.02
C ALA A 121 9.16 -2.23 19.40
N MET A 122 10.01 -1.36 19.97
CA MET A 122 11.34 -1.04 19.43
C MET A 122 12.31 -2.23 19.37
N ASN A 123 12.13 -3.24 20.21
CA ASN A 123 12.88 -4.48 20.11
C ASN A 123 12.67 -5.18 18.75
N LYS A 124 11.46 -5.13 18.15
CA LYS A 124 11.20 -5.67 16.81
C LYS A 124 11.98 -4.93 15.74
N VAL A 125 12.07 -3.61 15.87
CA VAL A 125 12.78 -2.74 14.92
C VAL A 125 14.28 -3.04 14.97
N LEU A 126 14.84 -3.11 16.18
CA LEU A 126 16.24 -3.42 16.42
C LEU A 126 16.63 -4.81 15.89
N LEU A 127 15.89 -5.85 16.29
CA LEU A 127 16.22 -7.25 15.96
C LEU A 127 16.06 -7.57 14.47
N LYS A 128 15.23 -6.82 13.74
CA LYS A 128 15.06 -6.97 12.28
C LYS A 128 15.94 -6.03 11.47
N HIS A 129 16.70 -5.14 12.10
CA HIS A 129 17.45 -4.07 11.43
C HIS A 129 16.56 -3.24 10.47
N SER A 130 15.30 -3.05 10.85
CA SER A 130 14.28 -2.46 9.97
C SER A 130 14.23 -0.94 10.04
N LYS A 131 13.65 -0.31 9.02
CA LYS A 131 13.42 1.14 8.98
C LYS A 131 11.93 1.44 8.93
N ILE A 132 11.47 2.40 9.74
CA ILE A 132 10.11 2.94 9.69
C ILE A 132 10.22 4.40 9.29
N ILE A 133 9.57 4.77 8.19
CA ILE A 133 9.66 6.09 7.57
C ILE A 133 8.26 6.69 7.61
N GLY A 134 8.10 7.80 8.33
CA GLY A 134 6.90 8.62 8.24
C GLY A 134 7.04 9.59 7.06
N TYR A 135 6.01 9.70 6.23
CA TYR A 135 5.99 10.63 5.11
C TYR A 135 4.67 11.39 5.05
N THR A 136 4.74 12.72 5.17
CA THR A 136 3.58 13.61 5.12
C THR A 136 3.59 14.53 3.89
N GLY A 137 4.57 14.35 3.00
CA GLY A 137 4.90 15.34 1.97
C GLY A 137 5.86 16.42 2.47
N ASP A 138 6.52 17.09 1.53
CA ASP A 138 7.32 18.28 1.80
C ASP A 138 6.39 19.51 1.73
N PRO A 139 6.26 20.31 2.81
CA PRO A 139 5.35 21.45 2.83
C PRO A 139 5.91 22.69 2.11
N THR A 140 7.15 22.66 1.61
CA THR A 140 7.73 23.80 0.90
C THR A 140 7.15 23.91 -0.52
N PRO A 141 6.80 25.14 -0.98
CA PRO A 141 6.24 25.33 -2.33
C PRO A 141 7.13 24.76 -3.44
N GLU A 142 8.46 24.88 -3.30
CA GLU A 142 9.44 24.45 -4.28
C GLU A 142 9.51 22.92 -4.39
N ALA A 143 9.33 22.20 -3.29
CA ALA A 143 9.39 20.74 -3.25
C ALA A 143 8.02 20.07 -3.49
N THR A 144 6.93 20.83 -3.50
CA THR A 144 5.57 20.27 -3.66
C THR A 144 5.36 19.64 -5.03
N LEU A 145 6.01 20.15 -6.09
CA LEU A 145 5.79 19.69 -7.47
C LEU A 145 6.61 18.46 -7.85
N GLN A 146 7.82 18.30 -7.29
CA GLN A 146 8.75 17.22 -7.68
C GLN A 146 8.17 15.80 -7.48
N PRO A 147 7.49 15.47 -6.37
CA PRO A 147 6.90 14.15 -6.17
C PRO A 147 5.82 13.78 -7.19
N TRP A 148 5.21 14.76 -7.87
CA TRP A 148 4.17 14.52 -8.88
C TRP A 148 4.71 14.15 -10.26
N ASN A 149 5.99 14.44 -10.55
CA ASN A 149 6.57 14.16 -11.87
C ASN A 149 6.45 12.67 -12.25
N GLY A 150 6.80 11.77 -11.32
CA GLY A 150 6.69 10.32 -11.56
C GLY A 150 5.25 9.85 -11.77
N PRO A 151 4.32 10.10 -10.83
CA PRO A 151 2.91 9.77 -11.00
C PRO A 151 2.29 10.36 -12.28
N ASN A 152 2.61 11.61 -12.63
CA ASN A 152 2.11 12.25 -13.85
C ASN A 152 2.62 11.53 -15.10
N GLU A 153 3.92 11.22 -15.17
CA GLU A 153 4.50 10.44 -16.27
C GLU A 153 3.81 9.06 -16.38
N MET A 154 3.56 8.39 -15.25
CA MET A 154 2.85 7.10 -15.24
C MET A 154 1.40 7.21 -15.71
N LEU A 155 0.72 8.31 -15.42
CA LEU A 155 -0.64 8.58 -15.91
C LEU A 155 -0.62 8.87 -17.42
N GLU A 156 0.30 9.71 -17.89
CA GLU A 156 0.43 10.09 -19.30
C GLU A 156 0.79 8.89 -20.20
N THR A 157 1.67 8.01 -19.71
CA THR A 157 2.07 6.78 -20.42
C THR A 157 1.06 5.65 -20.28
N GLY A 158 0.01 5.83 -19.47
CA GLY A 158 -1.00 4.82 -19.19
C GLY A 158 -0.52 3.63 -18.35
N LEU A 159 0.68 3.75 -17.73
CA LEU A 159 1.20 2.78 -16.75
C LEU A 159 0.32 2.73 -15.50
N VAL A 160 -0.23 3.87 -15.09
CA VAL A 160 -1.23 3.98 -14.02
C VAL A 160 -2.55 4.44 -14.64
N LYS A 161 -3.63 3.75 -14.32
CA LYS A 161 -4.99 4.14 -14.70
C LYS A 161 -5.75 4.60 -13.46
N PRO A 162 -6.33 5.80 -13.46
CA PRO A 162 -7.16 6.23 -12.35
C PRO A 162 -8.41 5.33 -12.27
N ILE A 163 -8.79 4.97 -11.04
CA ILE A 163 -10.05 4.32 -10.78
C ILE A 163 -11.08 5.43 -10.62
N VAL A 164 -12.01 5.52 -11.57
CA VAL A 164 -13.15 6.43 -11.48
C VAL A 164 -14.36 5.60 -11.09
N PHE A 165 -15.03 5.99 -10.02
CA PHE A 165 -16.20 5.28 -9.50
C PHE A 165 -17.42 5.51 -10.38
N ASP A 166 -18.27 4.48 -10.51
CA ASP A 166 -19.48 4.54 -11.33
C ASP A 166 -20.51 5.57 -10.80
N HIS A 167 -20.40 5.95 -9.53
CA HIS A 167 -21.24 7.01 -8.93
C HIS A 167 -20.84 8.39 -9.45
N ASN A 168 -21.58 8.84 -10.45
CA ASN A 168 -21.42 10.16 -11.04
C ASN A 168 -22.08 11.25 -10.18
N TYR A 169 -21.26 12.03 -9.48
CA TYR A 169 -21.64 13.26 -8.80
C TYR A 169 -21.51 14.44 -9.77
N ASN A 170 -22.47 14.56 -10.67
CA ASN A 170 -22.38 15.46 -11.84
C ASN A 170 -22.66 16.95 -11.54
N SER A 171 -22.95 17.31 -10.29
CA SER A 171 -23.32 18.68 -9.94
C SER A 171 -22.89 19.06 -8.53
N LEU A 172 -22.74 20.36 -8.27
CA LEU A 172 -22.31 20.86 -6.96
C LEU A 172 -23.32 20.53 -5.85
N GLU A 173 -24.60 20.41 -6.19
CA GLU A 173 -25.68 20.02 -5.30
C GLU A 173 -25.51 18.59 -4.77
N SER A 174 -24.80 17.74 -5.51
CA SER A 174 -24.55 16.35 -5.13
C SER A 174 -23.37 16.17 -4.15
N VAL A 175 -22.64 17.24 -3.82
CA VAL A 175 -21.47 17.19 -2.91
C VAL A 175 -21.84 16.67 -1.52
N VAL A 176 -22.98 17.09 -0.96
CA VAL A 176 -23.42 16.61 0.36
C VAL A 176 -23.55 15.08 0.35
N LYS A 177 -24.24 14.55 -0.67
CA LYS A 177 -24.40 13.12 -0.87
C LYS A 177 -23.05 12.41 -1.11
N ALA A 178 -22.14 13.02 -1.88
CA ALA A 178 -20.80 12.47 -2.08
C ALA A 178 -20.04 12.35 -0.75
N LEU A 179 -20.08 13.39 0.09
CA LEU A 179 -19.44 13.35 1.41
C LEU A 179 -20.10 12.34 2.35
N GLU A 180 -21.41 12.19 2.30
CA GLU A 180 -22.15 11.16 3.05
C GLU A 180 -21.74 9.75 2.61
N ASP A 181 -21.69 9.50 1.30
CA ASP A 181 -21.27 8.22 0.75
C ASP A 181 -19.79 7.93 1.06
N LEU A 182 -18.91 8.95 1.07
CA LEU A 182 -17.51 8.84 1.48
C LEU A 182 -17.39 8.41 2.94
N SER A 183 -18.12 9.11 3.82
CA SER A 183 -18.17 8.83 5.25
C SER A 183 -18.71 7.43 5.54
N ALA A 184 -19.74 7.03 4.80
CA ALA A 184 -20.36 5.71 4.87
C ALA A 184 -19.54 4.61 4.18
N ARG A 185 -18.41 4.94 3.54
CA ARG A 185 -17.56 3.98 2.81
C ARG A 185 -18.31 3.27 1.68
N LYS A 186 -19.17 4.00 0.98
CA LYS A 186 -19.93 3.57 -0.21
C LYS A 186 -19.33 4.06 -1.53
N MET A 187 -18.18 4.75 -1.44
CA MET A 187 -17.32 5.18 -2.55
C MET A 187 -15.90 4.73 -2.27
#